data_AF-A0A6P0TYS7-F1
#
_entry.id   AF-A0A6P0TYS7-F1
#
_cell.length_a   1.000
_cell.length_b   1.000
_cell.length_c   1.000
_cell.angle_alpha   90.00
_cell.angle_beta   90.00
_cell.angle_gamma   90.00
#
_symmetry.space_group_name_H-M   'P 1'
#
loop_
_entity.id
_entity.type
_entity.pdbx_description
1 polymer ?
#
loop_
_entity_poly.entity_id
_entity_poly.type
_entity_poly.pdbx_seq_one_letter_code
_entity_poly.pdbx_strand_id
1 'polypeptide(L)' 'MITCTNCGNQNPIASRFCSNCGASLEEIKPYQTTSTELKPGSKLRNRYIIIRQIGQGGFGKTYLAEDTGRFKQAVVLK' A
#
# COMPACT_ATOMS: atom_id res chain seq x y z
N MET A 1 -15.95 -18.24 11.83
CA MET A 1 -14.56 -18.60 11.47
C MET A 1 -14.35 -18.26 10.00
N ILE A 2 -13.16 -17.85 9.61
CA ILE A 2 -12.78 -17.59 8.22
C ILE A 2 -11.83 -18.67 7.72
N THR A 3 -12.06 -19.17 6.51
CA THR A 3 -11.20 -20.19 5.91
C THR A 3 -10.14 -19.52 5.04
N CYS A 4 -8.87 -19.85 5.27
CA CYS A 4 -7.78 -19.34 4.45
C CYS A 4 -7.88 -19.87 3.02
N THR A 5 -7.98 -18.98 2.03
CA THR A 5 -8.01 -19.34 0.61
C THR A 5 -6.68 -19.88 0.08
N ASN A 6 -5.58 -19.68 0.82
CA ASN A 6 -4.25 -20.11 0.41
C ASN A 6 -3.92 -21.54 0.89
N CYS A 7 -4.28 -21.90 2.12
CA CYS A 7 -3.90 -23.20 2.71
C CYS A 7 -5.08 -24.00 3.30
N GLY A 8 -6.32 -23.49 3.22
CA GLY A 8 -7.51 -24.16 3.75
C GLY A 8 -7.67 -24.13 5.27
N ASN A 9 -6.70 -23.58 6.02
CA ASN A 9 -6.79 -23.54 7.48
C ASN A 9 -7.94 -22.64 7.96
N GLN A 10 -8.66 -23.10 8.98
CA GLN A 10 -9.69 -22.29 9.65
C GLN A 10 -9.04 -21.36 10.66
N ASN A 11 -9.40 -20.08 10.59
CA ASN A 11 -8.92 -19.05 11.49
C ASN A 11 -10.10 -18.33 12.15
N PRO A 12 -9.92 -17.76 13.35
CA PRO A 12 -10.89 -16.83 13.93
C PRO A 12 -11.20 -15.67 12.99
N ILE A 13 -12.43 -15.14 13.01
CA ILE A 13 -12.84 -14.01 12.14
C ILE A 13 -12.01 -12.74 12.44
N ALA A 14 -11.48 -12.62 13.66
CA ALA A 14 -10.60 -11.51 14.04
C ALA A 14 -9.14 -11.65 13.55
N SER A 15 -8.77 -12.80 12.96
CA SER A 15 -7.40 -13.04 12.49
C SER A 15 -7.11 -12.23 11.23
N ARG A 16 -6.07 -11.38 11.29
CA ARG A 16 -5.60 -10.58 10.14
C ARG A 16 -4.79 -11.40 9.13
N PHE A 17 -4.09 -12.42 9.64
CA PHE A 17 -3.26 -13.33 8.87
C PHE A 17 -3.54 -14.77 9.29
N CYS A 18 -3.32 -15.70 8.36
CA CYS A 18 -3.48 -17.12 8.60
C CYS A 18 -2.40 -17.62 9.56
N SER A 19 -2.81 -18.26 10.66
CA SER A 19 -1.90 -18.81 11.66
C SER A 19 -1.07 -19.99 11.14
N ASN A 20 -1.45 -20.58 10.00
CA ASN A 20 -0.75 -21.73 9.42
C ASN A 20 0.22 -21.34 8.29
N CYS A 21 -0.17 -20.44 7.38
CA CYS A 21 0.66 -20.09 6.21
C CYS A 21 1.03 -18.60 6.10
N GLY A 22 0.56 -17.74 7.01
CA GLY A 22 0.85 -16.32 7.00
C GLY A 22 0.09 -15.49 5.96
N ALA A 23 -0.76 -16.09 5.12
CA ALA A 23 -1.56 -15.36 4.14
C ALA A 23 -2.55 -14.39 4.80
N SER A 24 -2.70 -13.18 4.25
CA SER A 24 -3.66 -12.19 4.74
C SER A 24 -5.10 -12.70 4.61
N LEU A 25 -5.88 -12.52 5.68
CA LEU A 25 -7.28 -12.96 5.79
C LEU A 25 -8.28 -11.79 5.83
N GLU A 26 -7.84 -10.56 5.58
CA GLU A 26 -8.71 -9.38 5.64
C GLU A 26 -9.76 -9.40 4.50
N GLU A 27 -10.94 -9.95 4.80
CA GLU A 27 -12.18 -9.70 4.07
C GLU A 27 -12.56 -8.21 4.20
N ILE A 28 -12.51 -7.54 3.04
CA ILE A 28 -13.18 -6.30 2.62
C ILE A 28 -13.90 -5.50 3.73
N LYS A 29 -13.20 -4.53 4.34
CA LYS A 29 -13.86 -3.43 5.04
C LYS A 29 -14.46 -2.47 4.00
N PRO A 30 -15.77 -2.11 4.06
CA PRO A 30 -16.35 -1.05 3.22
C PRO A 30 -15.80 0.34 3.56
N TYR A 31 -15.04 0.47 4.65
CA TYR A 31 -14.21 1.63 4.87
C TYR A 31 -12.85 1.39 4.21
N GLN A 32 -12.82 1.75 2.92
CA GLN A 32 -11.66 1.99 2.08
C GLN A 32 -10.32 1.91 2.84
N THR A 33 -9.68 0.76 2.78
CA THR A 33 -8.23 0.77 2.60
C THR A 33 -8.01 1.40 1.24
N THR A 34 -8.04 2.74 1.16
CA THR A 34 -7.23 3.42 0.18
C THR A 34 -5.83 2.90 0.45
N SER A 35 -5.40 1.89 -0.32
CA SER A 35 -4.04 1.92 -0.79
C SER A 35 -3.91 3.35 -1.30
N THR A 36 -3.18 4.19 -0.57
CA THR A 36 -2.78 5.51 -1.05
C THR A 36 -1.81 5.25 -2.19
N GLU A 37 -2.29 4.62 -3.25
CA GLU A 37 -1.59 4.43 -4.47
C GLU A 37 -1.61 5.80 -5.12
N LEU A 38 -0.52 6.51 -4.85
CA LEU A 38 -0.28 7.80 -5.44
C LEU A 38 -0.08 7.59 -6.94
N LYS A 39 -1.14 7.90 -7.70
CA LYS A 39 -1.10 7.85 -9.16
C LYS A 39 -0.11 8.91 -9.68
N PRO A 40 0.56 8.67 -10.82
CA PRO A 40 1.29 9.72 -11.52
C PRO A 40 0.45 11.00 -11.67
N GLY A 41 1.05 12.15 -11.40
CA GLY A 41 0.41 13.46 -11.37
C GLY A 41 -0.27 13.82 -10.03
N SER A 42 -0.44 12.87 -9.10
CA SER A 42 -0.97 13.18 -7.77
C SER A 42 0.00 14.10 -7.00
N LYS A 43 -0.56 15.07 -6.27
CA LYS A 43 0.22 16.07 -5.55
C LYS A 43 0.20 15.78 -4.05
N LEU A 44 1.34 15.40 -3.49
CA LEU A 44 1.49 15.11 -2.07
C LEU A 44 1.95 16.36 -1.30
N ARG A 45 1.30 16.63 -0.16
CA ARG A 45 1.57 17.81 0.70
C ARG A 45 1.61 19.14 -0.08
N ASN A 46 0.81 19.22 -1.14
CA ASN A 46 0.75 20.35 -2.07
C ASN A 46 2.09 20.78 -2.69
N ARG A 47 3.10 19.88 -2.74
CA ARG A 47 4.47 20.21 -3.17
C ARG A 47 5.10 19.14 -4.07
N TYR A 48 4.86 17.87 -3.78
CA TYR A 48 5.52 16.79 -4.52
C TYR A 48 4.57 16.25 -5.58
N ILE A 49 4.97 16.30 -6.84
CA ILE A 49 4.20 15.72 -7.94
C ILE A 49 4.75 14.32 -8.20
N ILE A 50 3.91 13.31 -8.02
CA ILE A 50 4.32 11.92 -8.17
C ILE A 50 4.53 11.62 -9.66
N ILE A 51 5.70 11.12 -10.02
CA ILE A 51 6.02 10.71 -11.40
C ILE A 51 5.62 9.26 -11.60
N ARG A 52 6.13 8.34 -10.76
CA ARG A 52 5.83 6.91 -10.82
C ARG A 52 6.24 6.18 -9.55
N GLN A 53 5.67 5.01 -9.32
CA GLN A 53 6.23 4.04 -8.37
C GLN A 53 7.57 3.50 -8.91
N ILE A 54 8.55 3.39 -8.03
CA ILE A 54 9.88 2.84 -8.32
C ILE A 54 10.22 1.61 -7.47
N GLY A 55 9.41 1.29 -6.46
CA GLY A 55 9.59 0.08 -5.65
C GLY A 55 8.39 -0.24 -4.77
N GLN A 56 8.29 -1.49 -4.35
CA GLN A 56 7.26 -2.01 -3.44
C GLN A 56 7.85 -3.13 -2.58
N GLY A 57 7.48 -3.17 -1.31
CA GLY A 57 7.80 -4.27 -0.40
C GLY A 57 6.83 -4.34 0.77
N GLY A 58 7.12 -5.18 1.77
CA GLY A 58 6.26 -5.36 2.94
C GLY A 58 6.01 -4.08 3.76
N PHE A 59 6.89 -3.08 3.62
CA PHE A 59 6.80 -1.79 4.32
C PHE A 59 6.23 -0.64 3.45
N GLY A 60 5.59 -0.94 2.32
CA GLY A 60 4.91 0.05 1.49
C GLY A 60 5.51 0.22 0.09
N LYS A 61 5.25 1.39 -0.50
CA LYS A 61 5.57 1.74 -1.90
C LYS A 61 6.53 2.93 -1.93
N THR A 62 7.50 2.87 -2.81
CA THR A 62 8.48 3.93 -3.03
C THR A 62 8.16 4.63 -4.35
N TYR A 63 8.12 5.96 -4.35
CA TYR A 63 7.77 6.79 -5.50
C TYR A 63 8.89 7.73 -5.90
N LEU A 64 9.07 7.92 -7.20
CA LEU A 64 9.78 9.07 -7.75
C LEU A 64 8.80 10.24 -7.86
N ALA A 65 9.23 11.42 -7.42
CA ALA A 65 8.43 12.64 -7.46
C ALA A 65 9.27 13.87 -7.84
N GLU A 66 8.63 14.91 -8.37
CA GLU A 66 9.23 16.23 -8.52
C GLU A 66 8.87 17.12 -7.33
N ASP A 67 9.86 17.83 -6.79
CA ASP A 67 9.67 18.83 -5.74
C ASP A 67 9.42 20.22 -6.34
N THR A 68 8.18 20.72 -6.30
CA THR A 68 7.86 22.06 -6.85
C THR A 68 8.42 23.22 -6.03
N GLY A 69 8.87 22.97 -4.79
CA GLY A 69 9.55 23.97 -3.95
C GLY A 69 11.06 24.00 -4.15
N ARG A 70 11.63 23.14 -5.00
CA ARG A 70 13.06 23.09 -5.34
C ARG A 70 13.25 22.88 -6.84
N PHE A 71 12.79 23.82 -7.65
CA PHE A 71 13.03 23.83 -9.11
C PHE A 71 12.70 22.50 -9.81
N LYS A 72 11.64 21.80 -9.39
CA LYS A 72 11.23 20.48 -9.90
C LYS A 72 12.31 19.39 -9.76
N GLN A 73 13.13 19.48 -8.72
CA GLN A 73 14.14 18.47 -8.43
C GLN A 73 13.49 17.08 -8.22
N ALA A 74 14.05 16.07 -8.88
CA ALA A 74 13.63 14.68 -8.70
C ALA A 74 14.03 14.18 -7.30
N VAL A 75 13.06 13.64 -6.57
CA VAL A 75 13.22 13.12 -5.21
C VAL A 75 12.51 11.78 -5.03
N VAL A 76 12.92 11.00 -4.04
CA VAL A 76 12.31 9.72 -3.68
C VAL A 76 11.44 9.88 -2.43
N LEU A 77 10.22 9.34 -2.49
CA LEU A 77 9.25 9.32 -1.38
C LEU A 77 8.93 7.88 -1.00
N LYS A 78 8.78 7.61 0.30
CA LYS A 78 8.42 6.30 0.87
C LYS A 78 7.36 6.48 1.95
#